data_AF-A0AAN6TYL7-F1
#
_entry.id   AF-A0AAN6TYL7-F1
#
_cell.length_a   1.000
_cell.length_b   1.000
_cell.length_c   1.000
_cell.angle_alpha   90.00
_cell.angle_beta   90.00
_cell.angle_gamma   90.00
#
_symmetry.space_group_name_H-M   'P 1'
#
loop_
_entity.id
_entity.type
_entity.pdbx_description
1 polymer ?
#
loop_
_entity_poly.entity_id
_entity_poly.type
_entity_poly.pdbx_seq_one_letter_code
_entity_poly.pdbx_strand_id
1 'polypeptide(L)'
;MRLSQASGRPWRWQLSVQRLSLALLVVQNSVLVMVMHYSRNNPTGGQPRYQASTAVMLVEVIKLLASLMLAAHDTFTSHPDAPTSTITLHLCHSIFSPDSWKLIVPAALYTLQNSLVYTAISNLDTVTFQVTYQLKILTTVLFSILLLHRSISLRQWLSLVLLTLGVALVQVSDRAIISENWLEQLASVIRGGSMPTSNASKGLMAVVGASLTSGLTCVYFEKLVKLSMASVSLWTRNVQLSLFSLFPALFIGVLWQDGSSIARDGFFAGYNPVVWLTIVLQALGGLIVAVCIAYADNVAKNFAASLSIVVSYAATALIFRTTMPLHATVGAATVIAATYLFNSRPTHRPVLPMSEDGPTSEKPKSTLRYPS
;
A
#
# COMPACT_ATOMS: atom_id res chain seq x y z
N MET A 1 -14.63 9.85 -28.80
CA MET A 1 -14.23 8.63 -29.55
C MET A 1 -12.92 8.03 -28.98
N ARG A 2 -12.86 7.79 -27.66
CA ARG A 2 -11.73 7.13 -26.95
C ARG A 2 -12.24 6.22 -25.81
N LEU A 3 -13.45 5.68 -25.94
CA LEU A 3 -14.05 4.77 -24.95
C LEU A 3 -13.83 3.28 -25.28
N SER A 4 -13.14 2.93 -26.37
CA SER A 4 -12.98 1.53 -26.82
C SER A 4 -11.56 0.94 -26.71
N GLN A 5 -10.55 1.68 -26.24
CA GLN A 5 -9.19 1.13 -26.14
C GLN A 5 -8.83 0.54 -24.78
N ALA A 6 -9.58 0.85 -23.71
CA ALA A 6 -9.41 0.19 -22.41
C ALA A 6 -10.04 -1.22 -22.39
N SER A 7 -10.98 -1.51 -23.29
CA SER A 7 -11.69 -2.80 -23.40
C SER A 7 -10.98 -3.84 -24.29
N GLY A 8 -9.84 -3.50 -24.89
CA GLY A 8 -9.17 -4.35 -25.90
C GLY A 8 -8.14 -5.37 -25.36
N ARG A 9 -7.83 -5.40 -24.06
CA ARG A 9 -6.84 -6.37 -23.54
C ARG A 9 -7.53 -7.67 -23.13
N PRO A 10 -7.09 -8.84 -23.62
CA PRO A 10 -7.75 -10.11 -23.33
C PRO A 10 -7.77 -10.38 -21.83
N TRP A 11 -8.88 -10.90 -21.31
CA TRP A 11 -9.09 -11.18 -19.88
C TRP A 11 -7.94 -11.99 -19.23
N ARG A 12 -7.31 -12.88 -20.02
CA ARG A 12 -6.15 -13.67 -19.60
C ARG A 12 -4.94 -12.80 -19.28
N TRP A 13 -4.71 -11.73 -20.04
CA TRP A 13 -3.60 -10.81 -19.83
C TRP A 13 -3.79 -10.02 -18.54
N GLN A 14 -5.00 -9.51 -18.28
CA GLN A 14 -5.32 -8.80 -17.04
C GLN A 14 -5.13 -9.70 -15.81
N LEU A 15 -5.61 -10.94 -15.88
CA LEU A 15 -5.43 -11.93 -14.82
C LEU A 15 -3.96 -12.28 -14.59
N SER A 16 -3.16 -12.39 -15.65
CA SER A 16 -1.71 -12.63 -15.55
C SER A 16 -0.99 -11.46 -14.89
N VAL A 17 -1.29 -10.21 -15.27
CA VAL A 17 -0.69 -9.01 -14.65
C VAL A 17 -1.07 -8.91 -13.18
N GLN A 18 -2.34 -9.16 -12.83
CA GLN A 18 -2.79 -9.18 -11.45
C GLN A 18 -2.03 -10.20 -10.60
N ARG A 19 -1.90 -11.44 -11.07
CA ARG A 19 -1.19 -12.49 -10.33
C ARG A 19 0.30 -12.17 -10.19
N LEU A 20 0.92 -11.71 -11.28
CA LEU A 20 2.33 -11.33 -11.29
C LEU A 20 2.60 -10.16 -10.34
N SER A 21 1.77 -9.11 -10.35
CA SER A 21 1.95 -7.94 -9.49
C SER A 21 1.81 -8.30 -8.02
N LEU A 22 0.85 -9.16 -7.66
CA LEU A 22 0.68 -9.65 -6.29
C LEU A 22 1.85 -10.54 -5.85
N ALA A 23 2.34 -11.43 -6.71
CA ALA A 23 3.50 -12.26 -6.41
C ALA A 23 4.78 -11.41 -6.22
N LEU A 24 5.00 -10.44 -7.10
CA LEU A 24 6.09 -9.47 -6.97
C LEU A 24 5.97 -8.66 -5.68
N LEU A 25 4.75 -8.26 -5.30
CA LEU A 25 4.51 -7.55 -4.04
C LEU A 25 4.89 -8.40 -2.82
N VAL A 26 4.57 -9.70 -2.82
CA VAL A 26 4.98 -10.62 -1.74
C VAL A 26 6.50 -10.66 -1.62
N VAL A 27 7.18 -10.95 -2.73
CA VAL A 27 8.65 -11.08 -2.77
C VAL A 27 9.32 -9.76 -2.39
N GLN A 28 8.89 -8.64 -2.99
CA GLN A 28 9.47 -7.33 -2.74
C GLN A 28 9.29 -6.92 -1.28
N ASN A 29 8.09 -7.08 -0.70
CA ASN A 29 7.87 -6.75 0.71
C ASN A 29 8.72 -7.62 1.63
N SER A 30 8.86 -8.92 1.33
CA SER A 30 9.68 -9.81 2.15
C SER A 30 11.16 -9.46 2.12
N VAL A 31 11.71 -9.21 0.93
CA VAL A 31 13.10 -8.77 0.78
C VAL A 31 13.30 -7.41 1.45
N LEU A 32 12.37 -6.47 1.29
CA LEU A 32 12.46 -5.15 1.90
C LEU A 32 12.50 -5.23 3.43
N VAL A 33 11.66 -6.06 4.07
CA VAL A 33 11.68 -6.26 5.53
C VAL A 33 13.04 -6.76 6.00
N MET A 34 13.60 -7.76 5.31
CA MET A 34 14.90 -8.32 5.65
C MET A 34 16.04 -7.32 5.48
N VAL A 35 16.07 -6.60 4.35
CA VAL A 35 17.10 -5.59 4.07
C VAL A 35 16.98 -4.42 5.05
N MET A 36 15.77 -3.96 5.37
CA MET A 36 15.57 -2.92 6.40
C MET A 36 16.05 -3.37 7.78
N HIS A 37 15.75 -4.61 8.17
CA HIS A 37 16.22 -5.17 9.43
C HIS A 37 17.76 -5.19 9.49
N TYR A 38 18.40 -5.67 8.43
CA TYR A 38 19.86 -5.70 8.32
C TYR A 38 20.46 -4.29 8.34
N SER A 39 19.88 -3.36 7.56
CA SER A 39 20.31 -1.96 7.45
C SER A 39 20.28 -1.21 8.80
N ARG A 40 19.23 -1.42 9.61
CA ARG A 40 19.07 -0.73 10.90
C ARG A 40 19.84 -1.35 12.06
N ASN A 41 20.10 -2.65 11.99
CA ASN A 41 20.72 -3.40 13.09
C ASN A 41 22.23 -3.58 12.93
N ASN A 42 22.78 -3.39 11.73
CA ASN A 42 24.22 -3.48 11.47
C ASN A 42 24.78 -2.15 10.93
N PRO A 43 24.84 -1.07 11.75
CA PRO A 43 25.50 0.16 11.34
C PRO A 43 26.97 -0.13 11.05
N THR A 44 27.42 0.17 9.84
CA THR A 44 28.77 -0.11 9.37
C THR A 44 29.74 0.87 10.03
N GLY A 45 30.70 0.36 10.82
CA GLY A 45 31.89 1.13 11.23
C GLY A 45 31.66 2.31 12.18
N GLY A 46 30.81 2.18 13.21
CA GLY A 46 30.64 3.21 14.25
C GLY A 46 29.99 4.53 13.78
N GLN A 47 29.58 4.60 12.52
CA GLN A 47 28.83 5.72 11.96
C GLN A 47 27.44 5.84 12.60
N PRO A 48 26.90 7.06 12.74
CA PRO A 48 25.53 7.26 13.21
C PRO A 48 24.54 6.59 12.24
N ARG A 49 23.36 6.21 12.77
CA ARG A 49 22.28 5.65 11.94
C ARG A 49 21.80 6.70 10.94
N TYR A 50 21.50 6.26 9.71
CA TYR A 50 20.92 7.14 8.70
C TYR A 50 19.58 7.73 9.17
N GLN A 51 19.33 8.99 8.83
CA GLN A 51 18.07 9.66 9.13
C GLN A 51 16.96 9.08 8.24
N ALA A 52 15.85 8.68 8.85
CA ALA A 52 14.76 8.03 8.11
C ALA A 52 14.06 8.99 7.15
N SER A 53 13.95 10.28 7.51
CA SER A 53 13.33 11.32 6.68
C SER A 53 14.04 11.52 5.33
N THR A 54 15.37 11.52 5.32
CA THR A 54 16.16 11.69 4.08
C THR A 54 15.97 10.49 3.16
N ALA A 55 15.91 9.28 3.72
CA ALA A 55 15.64 8.07 2.95
C ALA A 55 14.23 8.08 2.34
N VAL A 56 13.21 8.51 3.11
CA VAL A 56 11.83 8.66 2.61
C VAL A 56 11.76 9.68 1.48
N MET A 57 12.43 10.83 1.62
CA MET A 57 12.51 11.83 0.54
C MET A 57 13.13 11.24 -0.73
N LEU A 58 14.26 10.52 -0.62
CA LEU A 58 14.92 9.90 -1.77
C LEU A 58 14.05 8.82 -2.43
N VAL A 59 13.25 8.08 -1.65
CA VAL A 59 12.24 7.14 -2.18
C VAL A 59 11.21 7.88 -3.05
N GLU A 60 10.69 9.03 -2.61
CA GLU A 60 9.76 9.84 -3.42
C GLU A 60 10.44 10.38 -4.69
N VAL A 61 11.69 10.85 -4.60
CA VAL A 61 12.45 11.34 -5.77
C VAL A 61 12.65 10.23 -6.80
N ILE A 62 13.12 9.04 -6.39
CA ILE A 62 13.35 7.92 -7.31
C ILE A 62 12.03 7.45 -7.92
N LYS A 63 10.95 7.37 -7.14
CA LYS A 63 9.62 7.05 -7.66
C LYS A 63 9.14 8.08 -8.67
N LEU A 64 9.35 9.36 -8.42
CA LEU A 64 8.99 10.43 -9.34
C LEU A 64 9.74 10.27 -10.67
N LEU A 65 11.06 10.10 -10.62
CA LEU A 65 11.90 9.90 -11.82
C LEU A 65 11.49 8.65 -12.60
N ALA A 66 11.33 7.50 -11.93
CA ALA A 66 10.92 6.26 -12.57
C ALA A 66 9.52 6.37 -13.18
N SER A 67 8.57 7.01 -12.48
CA SER A 67 7.21 7.22 -13.00
C SER A 67 7.20 8.18 -14.18
N LEU A 68 8.06 9.20 -14.17
CA LEU A 68 8.19 10.15 -15.27
C LEU A 68 8.76 9.48 -16.51
N MET A 69 9.79 8.63 -16.35
CA MET A 69 10.35 7.82 -17.43
C MET A 69 9.30 6.87 -18.02
N LEU A 70 8.54 6.18 -17.19
CA LEU A 70 7.47 5.28 -17.64
C LEU A 70 6.33 6.04 -18.33
N ALA A 71 5.94 7.20 -17.82
CA ALA A 71 4.92 8.04 -18.44
C ALA A 71 5.37 8.61 -19.79
N ALA A 72 6.64 9.04 -19.89
CA ALA A 72 7.23 9.49 -21.14
C ALA A 72 7.30 8.34 -22.17
N HIS A 73 7.73 7.16 -21.75
CA HIS A 73 7.77 5.97 -22.60
C HIS A 73 6.38 5.55 -23.11
N ASP A 74 5.38 5.53 -22.23
CA ASP A 74 3.99 5.21 -22.58
C ASP A 74 3.40 6.24 -23.57
N THR A 75 3.73 7.51 -23.39
CA THR A 75 3.27 8.59 -24.30
C THR A 75 3.96 8.49 -25.67
N PHE A 76 5.27 8.22 -25.69
CA PHE A 76 6.06 8.06 -26.91
C PHE A 76 5.62 6.85 -27.74
N THR A 77 5.45 5.69 -27.10
CA THR A 77 4.99 4.47 -27.77
C THR A 77 3.56 4.59 -28.30
N SER A 78 2.72 5.41 -27.66
CA SER A 78 1.37 5.70 -28.12
C SER A 78 1.30 6.69 -29.30
N HIS A 79 2.33 7.53 -29.48
CA HIS A 79 2.38 8.56 -30.54
C HIS A 79 3.79 8.64 -31.16
N PRO A 80 4.23 7.59 -31.89
CA PRO A 80 5.60 7.51 -32.40
C PRO A 80 5.97 8.60 -33.41
N ASP A 81 5.00 9.12 -34.16
CA ASP A 81 5.21 10.12 -35.21
C ASP A 81 5.11 11.57 -34.72
N ALA A 82 4.80 11.77 -33.44
CA ALA A 82 4.65 13.12 -32.89
C ALA A 82 6.02 13.75 -32.58
N PRO A 83 6.21 15.04 -32.86
CA PRO A 83 7.44 15.73 -32.48
C PRO A 83 7.60 15.75 -30.95
N THR A 84 8.85 15.65 -30.49
CA THR A 84 9.21 15.59 -29.06
C THR A 84 8.66 16.76 -28.25
N SER A 85 8.58 17.96 -28.83
CA SER A 85 7.98 19.14 -28.19
C SER A 85 6.49 18.90 -27.86
N THR A 86 5.72 18.34 -28.78
CA THR A 86 4.30 18.01 -28.55
C THR A 86 4.12 16.92 -27.49
N ILE A 87 5.00 15.92 -27.46
CA ILE A 87 5.00 14.89 -26.42
C ILE A 87 5.28 15.50 -25.04
N THR A 88 6.28 16.38 -24.93
CA THR A 88 6.60 17.05 -23.66
C THR A 88 5.48 17.98 -23.18
N LEU A 89 4.85 18.72 -24.09
CA LEU A 89 3.71 19.58 -23.75
C LEU A 89 2.49 18.76 -23.34
N HIS A 90 2.19 17.66 -24.03
CA HIS A 90 1.11 16.75 -23.66
C HIS A 90 1.35 16.13 -22.28
N LEU A 91 2.59 15.70 -22.01
CA LEU A 91 2.99 15.16 -20.71
C LEU A 91 2.84 16.22 -19.60
N CYS A 92 3.33 17.44 -19.84
CA CYS A 92 3.22 18.57 -18.90
C CYS A 92 1.75 18.91 -18.60
N HIS A 93 0.92 19.06 -19.62
CA HIS A 93 -0.51 19.32 -19.46
C HIS A 93 -1.22 18.16 -18.75
N SER A 94 -0.83 16.91 -19.02
CA SER A 94 -1.40 15.73 -18.35
C SER A 94 -1.00 15.68 -16.87
N ILE A 95 0.24 16.02 -16.54
CA ILE A 95 0.74 16.10 -15.15
C ILE A 95 0.01 17.21 -14.39
N PHE A 96 -0.15 18.40 -14.98
CA PHE A 96 -0.85 19.53 -14.36
C PHE A 96 -2.33 19.60 -14.70
N SER A 97 -2.94 18.46 -15.03
CA SER A 97 -4.37 18.39 -15.33
C SER A 97 -5.21 18.95 -14.16
N PRO A 98 -6.35 19.61 -14.43
CA PRO A 98 -7.23 20.14 -13.39
C PRO A 98 -7.79 19.06 -12.46
N ASP A 99 -7.69 17.76 -12.76
CA ASP A 99 -8.06 16.71 -11.80
C ASP A 99 -6.98 16.42 -10.75
N SER A 100 -5.77 16.97 -10.90
CA SER A 100 -4.62 16.67 -10.05
C SER A 100 -4.79 17.21 -8.63
N TRP A 101 -5.56 18.28 -8.43
CA TRP A 101 -5.82 18.81 -7.08
C TRP A 101 -6.56 17.81 -6.18
N LYS A 102 -7.31 16.86 -6.76
CA LYS A 102 -7.99 15.81 -5.98
C LYS A 102 -6.99 14.90 -5.25
N LEU A 103 -5.72 14.86 -5.70
CA LEU A 103 -4.63 14.12 -5.04
C LEU A 103 -4.11 14.82 -3.77
N ILE A 104 -4.43 16.10 -3.56
CA ILE A 104 -4.11 16.81 -2.32
C ILE A 104 -4.80 16.15 -1.13
N VAL A 105 -6.01 15.61 -1.32
CA VAL A 105 -6.77 14.94 -0.25
C VAL A 105 -6.01 13.72 0.30
N PRO A 106 -5.58 12.73 -0.52
CA PRO A 106 -4.69 11.67 -0.08
C PRO A 106 -3.41 12.17 0.60
N ALA A 107 -2.76 13.21 0.06
CA ALA A 107 -1.52 13.74 0.62
C ALA A 107 -1.71 14.36 2.03
N ALA A 108 -2.81 15.11 2.22
CA ALA A 108 -3.18 15.69 3.50
C ALA A 108 -3.54 14.60 4.52
N LEU A 109 -4.33 13.60 4.11
CA LEU A 109 -4.68 12.49 4.99
C LEU A 109 -3.46 11.65 5.37
N TYR A 110 -2.51 11.44 4.44
CA TYR A 110 -1.26 10.74 4.74
C TYR A 110 -0.39 11.53 5.73
N THR A 111 -0.34 12.85 5.58
CA THR A 111 0.35 13.74 6.53
C THR A 111 -0.28 13.65 7.92
N LEU A 112 -1.61 13.73 7.99
CA LEU A 112 -2.36 13.57 9.25
C LEU A 112 -2.12 12.19 9.86
N GLN A 113 -2.13 11.13 9.04
CA GLN A 113 -1.83 9.77 9.48
C GLN A 113 -0.45 9.70 10.12
N ASN A 114 0.59 10.26 9.50
CA ASN A 114 1.95 10.24 10.03
C ASN A 114 2.05 10.98 11.38
N SER A 115 1.40 12.14 11.50
CA SER A 115 1.35 12.90 12.77
C SER A 115 0.63 12.12 13.88
N LEU A 116 -0.46 11.44 13.55
CA LEU A 116 -1.19 10.60 14.50
C LEU A 116 -0.40 9.35 14.90
N VAL A 117 0.31 8.72 13.96
CA VAL A 117 1.23 7.60 14.24
C VAL A 117 2.33 8.04 15.19
N TYR A 118 2.95 9.20 14.95
CA TYR A 118 3.99 9.73 15.83
C TYR A 118 3.46 10.00 17.25
N THR A 119 2.27 10.59 17.33
CA THR A 119 1.59 10.82 18.60
C THR A 119 1.31 9.49 19.31
N ALA A 120 0.86 8.46 18.59
CA ALA A 120 0.59 7.15 19.15
C ALA A 120 1.88 6.47 19.66
N ILE A 121 2.96 6.46 18.87
CA ILE A 121 4.25 5.88 19.28
C ILE A 121 4.84 6.60 20.50
N SER A 122 4.61 7.90 20.63
CA SER A 122 5.13 8.70 21.76
C SER A 122 4.33 8.52 23.05
N ASN A 123 3.13 7.93 22.99
CA ASN A 123 2.19 7.85 24.12
C ASN A 123 1.71 6.42 24.44
N LEU A 124 2.04 5.44 23.59
CA LEU A 124 1.75 4.02 23.81
C LEU A 124 3.06 3.22 23.89
N ASP A 125 3.04 2.13 24.65
CA ASP A 125 4.09 1.14 24.55
C ASP A 125 4.10 0.48 23.15
N THR A 126 5.25 -0.05 22.78
CA THR A 126 5.48 -0.61 21.43
C THR A 126 4.51 -1.72 21.07
N VAL A 127 4.07 -2.50 22.06
CA VAL A 127 3.26 -3.71 21.86
C VAL A 127 1.82 -3.32 21.59
N THR A 128 1.27 -2.46 22.46
CA THR A 128 -0.06 -1.90 22.29
C THR A 128 -0.14 -1.16 20.96
N PHE A 129 0.85 -0.34 20.62
CA PHE A 129 0.89 0.33 19.32
C PHE A 129 0.89 -0.68 18.14
N GLN A 130 1.78 -1.68 18.14
CA GLN A 130 1.89 -2.64 17.04
C GLN A 130 0.63 -3.47 16.84
N VAL A 131 -0.01 -3.91 17.91
CA VAL A 131 -1.25 -4.71 17.86
C VAL A 131 -2.41 -3.84 17.41
N THR A 132 -2.62 -2.68 18.05
CA THR A 132 -3.77 -1.81 17.73
C THR A 132 -3.65 -1.20 16.33
N TYR A 133 -2.45 -0.91 15.83
CA TYR A 133 -2.26 -0.33 14.50
C TYR A 133 -2.64 -1.28 13.35
N GLN A 134 -2.80 -2.59 13.60
CA GLN A 134 -3.32 -3.52 12.58
C GLN A 134 -4.80 -3.29 12.27
N LEU A 135 -5.52 -2.51 13.10
CA LEU A 135 -6.88 -2.05 12.82
C LEU A 135 -6.98 -1.33 11.45
N LYS A 136 -5.86 -0.82 10.92
CA LYS A 136 -5.76 -0.30 9.54
C LYS A 136 -6.28 -1.29 8.48
N ILE A 137 -6.13 -2.60 8.69
CA ILE A 137 -6.62 -3.63 7.75
C ILE A 137 -8.15 -3.60 7.70
N LEU A 138 -8.80 -3.64 8.86
CA LEU A 138 -10.26 -3.65 8.97
C LEU A 138 -10.87 -2.33 8.51
N THR A 139 -10.26 -1.19 8.86
CA THR A 139 -10.73 0.13 8.40
C THR A 139 -10.58 0.29 6.89
N THR A 140 -9.51 -0.21 6.27
CA THR A 140 -9.36 -0.24 4.80
C THR A 140 -10.50 -1.03 4.16
N VAL A 141 -10.86 -2.18 4.71
CA VAL A 141 -11.98 -2.99 4.21
C VAL A 141 -13.30 -2.27 4.38
N LEU A 142 -13.55 -1.70 5.56
CA LEU A 142 -14.75 -0.91 5.86
C LEU A 142 -14.94 0.22 4.85
N PHE A 143 -13.90 1.03 4.62
CA PHE A 143 -13.96 2.09 3.62
C PHE A 143 -14.08 1.52 2.20
N SER A 144 -13.50 0.35 1.89
CA SER A 144 -13.71 -0.28 0.58
C SER A 144 -15.16 -0.68 0.33
N ILE A 145 -15.92 -1.02 1.37
CA ILE A 145 -17.36 -1.25 1.27
C ILE A 145 -18.09 0.10 1.10
N LEU A 146 -17.75 1.10 1.91
CA LEU A 146 -18.43 2.40 1.92
C LEU A 146 -18.20 3.24 0.65
N LEU A 147 -16.96 3.29 0.14
CA LEU A 147 -16.56 4.18 -0.95
C LEU A 147 -16.56 3.54 -2.35
N LEU A 148 -16.29 2.23 -2.43
CA LEU A 148 -16.29 1.44 -3.68
C LEU A 148 -17.51 0.52 -3.80
N HIS A 149 -18.43 0.52 -2.83
CA HIS A 149 -19.65 -0.30 -2.84
C HIS A 149 -19.39 -1.81 -3.04
N ARG A 150 -18.28 -2.32 -2.50
CA ARG A 150 -17.99 -3.77 -2.54
C ARG A 150 -18.86 -4.54 -1.56
N SER A 151 -19.37 -5.70 -1.98
CA SER A 151 -20.06 -6.65 -1.10
C SER A 151 -19.08 -7.68 -0.55
N ILE A 152 -19.00 -7.82 0.77
CA ILE A 152 -18.14 -8.80 1.46
C ILE A 152 -19.01 -9.73 2.30
N SER A 153 -18.83 -11.03 2.14
CA SER A 153 -19.58 -12.04 2.89
C SER A 153 -19.14 -12.11 4.36
N LEU A 154 -20.00 -12.62 5.25
CA LEU A 154 -19.66 -12.79 6.67
C LEU A 154 -18.41 -13.67 6.88
N ARG A 155 -18.23 -14.71 6.05
CA ARG A 155 -17.02 -15.56 6.09
C ARG A 155 -15.75 -14.78 5.75
N GLN A 156 -15.82 -13.93 4.72
CA GLN A 156 -14.71 -13.06 4.35
C GLN A 156 -14.41 -12.04 5.46
N TRP A 157 -15.44 -11.49 6.10
CA TRP A 157 -15.27 -10.65 7.30
C TRP A 157 -14.55 -11.37 8.44
N LEU A 158 -15.00 -12.58 8.79
CA LEU A 158 -14.36 -13.39 9.83
C LEU A 158 -12.90 -13.69 9.47
N SER A 159 -12.62 -14.02 8.20
CA SER A 159 -11.24 -14.25 7.76
C SER A 159 -10.36 -12.99 7.82
N LEU A 160 -10.92 -11.79 7.63
CA LEU A 160 -10.18 -10.53 7.74
C LEU A 160 -9.88 -10.16 9.20
N VAL A 161 -10.81 -10.46 10.11
CA VAL A 161 -10.55 -10.34 11.56
C VAL A 161 -9.45 -11.32 11.96
N LEU A 162 -9.53 -12.58 11.53
CA LEU A 162 -8.53 -13.59 11.79
C LEU A 162 -7.16 -13.21 11.22
N LEU A 163 -7.14 -12.64 10.01
CA LEU A 163 -5.93 -12.10 9.37
C LEU A 163 -5.30 -10.99 10.21
N THR A 164 -6.12 -10.05 10.69
CA THR A 164 -5.67 -8.92 11.51
C THR A 164 -5.05 -9.41 12.82
N LEU A 165 -5.68 -10.39 13.48
CA LEU A 165 -5.16 -11.00 14.70
C LEU A 165 -3.86 -11.78 14.45
N GLY A 166 -3.80 -12.58 13.38
CA GLY A 166 -2.59 -13.32 13.00
C GLY A 166 -1.41 -12.39 12.71
N VAL A 167 -1.65 -11.31 11.96
CA VAL A 167 -0.63 -10.29 11.66
C VAL A 167 -0.17 -9.57 12.93
N ALA A 168 -1.09 -9.25 13.85
CA ALA A 168 -0.74 -8.67 15.14
C ALA A 168 0.15 -9.59 15.96
N LEU A 169 -0.20 -10.89 16.05
CA LEU A 169 0.59 -11.90 16.77
C LEU A 169 2.01 -12.04 16.21
N VAL A 170 2.20 -12.05 14.89
CA VAL A 170 3.55 -12.15 14.28
C VAL A 170 4.41 -10.91 14.60
N GLN A 171 3.79 -9.75 14.80
CA GLN A 171 4.53 -8.50 15.00
C GLN A 171 4.90 -8.22 16.45
N VAL A 172 4.32 -8.94 17.43
CA VAL A 172 4.70 -8.77 18.84
C VAL A 172 6.17 -9.19 19.03
N SER A 173 7.03 -8.24 19.38
CA SER A 173 8.44 -8.49 19.67
C SER A 173 8.64 -9.31 20.94
N ASP A 174 9.60 -10.24 20.99
CA ASP A 174 9.86 -11.10 22.18
C ASP A 174 10.07 -10.34 23.49
N ARG A 175 10.67 -9.15 23.43
CA ARG A 175 10.89 -8.28 24.60
C ARG A 175 9.60 -7.82 25.29
N ALA A 176 8.47 -7.91 24.59
CA ALA A 176 7.13 -7.57 25.07
C ALA A 176 6.49 -8.65 25.93
N ILE A 177 6.75 -9.92 25.60
CA ILE A 177 6.03 -11.07 26.14
C ILE A 177 6.69 -11.57 27.44
N ILE A 178 7.97 -11.26 27.64
CA ILE A 178 8.68 -11.51 28.91
C ILE A 178 8.10 -10.65 30.06
N SER A 179 7.20 -9.69 29.79
CA SER A 179 6.39 -9.08 30.84
C SER A 179 5.35 -10.09 31.34
N GLU A 180 5.57 -10.64 32.55
CA GLU A 180 4.69 -11.59 33.25
C GLU A 180 3.24 -11.08 33.49
N ASN A 181 2.87 -9.90 33.00
CA ASN A 181 1.62 -9.22 33.34
C ASN A 181 0.53 -9.23 32.25
N TRP A 182 0.74 -9.83 31.07
CA TRP A 182 -0.26 -9.76 29.97
C TRP A 182 -1.63 -10.37 30.32
N LEU A 183 -1.65 -11.45 31.11
CA LEU A 183 -2.90 -12.05 31.60
C LEU A 183 -3.61 -11.16 32.62
N GLU A 184 -2.87 -10.50 33.52
CA GLU A 184 -3.44 -9.55 34.46
C GLU A 184 -3.97 -8.30 33.76
N GLN A 185 -3.28 -7.84 32.71
CA GLN A 185 -3.62 -6.64 31.94
C GLN A 185 -4.82 -6.87 31.01
N LEU A 186 -4.96 -8.06 30.40
CA LEU A 186 -6.19 -8.47 29.73
C LEU A 186 -7.35 -8.59 30.72
N ALA A 187 -7.11 -9.17 31.90
CA ALA A 187 -8.14 -9.34 32.90
C ALA A 187 -8.58 -8.01 33.54
N SER A 188 -7.71 -6.99 33.64
CA SER A 188 -8.10 -5.65 34.09
C SER A 188 -8.95 -4.91 33.06
N VAL A 189 -8.66 -5.07 31.77
CA VAL A 189 -9.49 -4.50 30.68
C VAL A 189 -10.87 -5.14 30.63
N ILE A 190 -10.95 -6.47 30.74
CA ILE A 190 -12.22 -7.21 30.77
C ILE A 190 -13.03 -6.89 32.03
N ARG A 191 -12.37 -6.63 33.17
CA ARG A 191 -13.01 -6.24 34.43
C ARG A 191 -13.35 -4.75 34.54
N GLY A 192 -13.22 -3.96 33.47
CA GLY A 192 -13.57 -2.55 33.45
C GLY A 192 -12.62 -1.64 34.24
N GLY A 193 -11.38 -2.08 34.48
CA GLY A 193 -10.35 -1.31 35.16
C GLY A 193 -9.96 -0.03 34.38
N SER A 194 -9.86 1.07 35.10
CA SER A 194 -9.45 2.39 34.59
C SER A 194 -8.05 2.30 33.95
N MET A 195 -7.94 2.72 32.69
CA MET A 195 -6.67 2.78 31.97
C MET A 195 -5.67 3.72 32.69
N PRO A 196 -4.38 3.36 32.80
CA PRO A 196 -3.39 4.24 33.40
C PRO A 196 -3.13 5.46 32.50
N THR A 197 -3.25 6.65 33.07
CA THR A 197 -2.74 7.95 32.60
C THR A 197 -3.37 8.57 31.34
N SER A 198 -3.61 9.89 31.42
CA SER A 198 -4.07 10.79 30.34
C SER A 198 -3.31 10.63 29.00
N ASN A 199 -2.08 10.11 29.06
CA ASN A 199 -1.24 9.88 27.88
C ASN A 199 -1.64 8.61 27.12
N ALA A 200 -1.99 7.50 27.79
CA ALA A 200 -2.35 6.25 27.11
C ALA A 200 -3.66 6.38 26.32
N SER A 201 -4.66 7.09 26.86
CA SER A 201 -5.91 7.37 26.15
C SER A 201 -5.67 8.26 24.92
N LYS A 202 -4.81 9.28 25.04
CA LYS A 202 -4.36 10.10 23.91
C LYS A 202 -3.68 9.27 22.83
N GLY A 203 -2.80 8.35 23.22
CA GLY A 203 -2.12 7.43 22.31
C GLY A 203 -3.09 6.47 21.61
N LEU A 204 -4.06 5.92 22.33
CA LEU A 204 -5.08 5.02 21.78
C LEU A 204 -6.00 5.74 20.79
N MET A 205 -6.48 6.93 21.15
CA MET A 205 -7.27 7.76 20.23
C MET A 205 -6.47 8.11 18.96
N ALA A 206 -5.18 8.43 19.12
CA ALA A 206 -4.29 8.71 18.00
C ALA A 206 -4.11 7.50 17.07
N VAL A 207 -3.94 6.28 17.62
CA VAL A 207 -3.74 5.08 16.79
C VAL A 207 -5.03 4.65 16.06
N VAL A 208 -6.20 4.86 16.67
CA VAL A 208 -7.50 4.65 16.01
C VAL A 208 -7.70 5.66 14.89
N GLY A 209 -7.43 6.95 15.15
CA GLY A 209 -7.44 7.99 14.12
C GLY A 209 -6.47 7.71 12.98
N ALA A 210 -5.24 7.26 13.29
CA ALA A 210 -4.24 6.87 12.30
C ALA A 210 -4.69 5.67 11.46
N SER A 211 -5.38 4.70 12.07
CA SER A 211 -5.91 3.54 11.36
C SER A 211 -7.05 3.94 10.41
N LEU A 212 -7.99 4.78 10.88
CA LEU A 212 -9.09 5.29 10.06
C LEU A 212 -8.59 6.13 8.88
N THR A 213 -7.69 7.06 9.12
CA THR A 213 -7.08 7.90 8.06
C THR A 213 -6.27 7.05 7.08
N SER A 214 -5.54 6.04 7.55
CA SER A 214 -4.84 5.09 6.67
C SER A 214 -5.80 4.33 5.76
N GLY A 215 -6.89 3.79 6.31
CA GLY A 215 -7.89 3.06 5.54
C GLY A 215 -8.59 3.96 4.52
N LEU A 216 -9.00 5.15 4.95
CA LEU A 216 -9.64 6.14 4.08
C LEU A 216 -8.73 6.56 2.92
N THR A 217 -7.47 6.90 3.21
CA THR A 217 -6.47 7.30 2.20
C THR A 217 -6.26 6.22 1.17
N CYS A 218 -6.06 4.97 1.61
CA CYS A 218 -5.82 3.82 0.74
C CYS A 218 -6.97 3.57 -0.24
N VAL A 219 -8.19 3.66 0.25
CA VAL A 219 -9.41 3.39 -0.53
C VAL A 219 -9.77 4.57 -1.42
N TYR A 220 -9.66 5.80 -0.91
CA TYR A 220 -9.88 7.00 -1.71
C TYR A 220 -8.88 7.08 -2.87
N PHE A 221 -7.62 6.76 -2.62
CA PHE A 221 -6.60 6.68 -3.67
C PHE A 221 -6.92 5.58 -4.69
N GLU A 222 -7.36 4.39 -4.26
CA GLU A 222 -7.85 3.34 -5.19
C GLU A 222 -8.99 3.86 -6.06
N LYS A 223 -9.99 4.52 -5.46
CA LYS A 223 -11.12 5.10 -6.18
C LYS A 223 -10.66 6.15 -7.20
N LEU A 224 -9.76 7.05 -6.81
CA LEU A 224 -9.27 8.12 -7.66
C LEU A 224 -8.45 7.58 -8.84
N VAL A 225 -7.56 6.61 -8.59
CA VAL A 225 -6.80 5.94 -9.67
C VAL A 225 -7.75 5.20 -10.60
N LYS A 226 -8.67 4.38 -10.07
CA LYS A 226 -9.61 3.59 -10.89
C LYS A 226 -10.55 4.44 -11.73
N LEU A 227 -11.08 5.53 -11.18
CA LEU A 227 -11.91 6.47 -11.94
C LEU A 227 -11.12 7.21 -13.03
N SER A 228 -9.85 7.49 -12.77
CA SER A 228 -9.00 8.26 -13.68
C SER A 228 -8.29 7.42 -14.74
N MET A 229 -8.23 6.10 -14.59
CA MET A 229 -7.62 5.20 -15.59
C MET A 229 -8.34 5.24 -16.95
N ALA A 230 -9.57 5.76 -17.01
CA ALA A 230 -10.27 5.98 -18.28
C ALA A 230 -9.74 7.21 -19.07
N SER A 231 -9.03 8.14 -18.41
CA SER A 231 -8.64 9.42 -19.02
C SER A 231 -7.14 9.73 -18.94
N VAL A 232 -6.41 9.14 -17.98
CA VAL A 232 -4.99 9.42 -17.74
C VAL A 232 -4.24 8.11 -17.48
N SER A 233 -3.01 7.99 -18.00
CA SER A 233 -2.17 6.82 -17.77
C SER A 233 -1.86 6.65 -16.28
N LEU A 234 -1.69 5.38 -15.86
CA LEU A 234 -1.32 5.01 -14.50
C LEU A 234 -0.03 5.74 -14.06
N TRP A 235 0.95 5.80 -14.97
CA TRP A 235 2.25 6.40 -14.69
C TRP A 235 2.16 7.91 -14.51
N THR A 236 1.36 8.62 -15.30
CA THR A 236 1.12 10.06 -15.08
C THR A 236 0.44 10.32 -13.74
N ARG A 237 -0.49 9.47 -13.30
CA ARG A 237 -1.07 9.57 -11.95
C ARG A 237 -0.04 9.31 -10.86
N ASN A 238 0.89 8.37 -11.08
CA ASN A 238 1.95 8.09 -10.13
C ASN A 238 3.00 9.22 -10.07
N VAL A 239 3.26 9.91 -11.20
CA VAL A 239 4.05 11.15 -11.25
C VAL A 239 3.39 12.22 -10.38
N GLN A 240 2.11 12.49 -10.61
CA GLN A 240 1.36 13.48 -9.81
C GLN A 240 1.41 13.16 -8.32
N LEU A 241 1.16 11.90 -7.95
CA LEU A 241 1.20 11.47 -6.55
C LEU A 241 2.59 11.65 -5.94
N SER A 242 3.65 11.24 -6.65
CA SER A 242 5.04 11.36 -6.18
C SER A 242 5.48 12.82 -6.07
N LEU A 243 4.98 13.70 -6.95
CA LEU A 243 5.18 15.14 -6.86
C LEU A 243 4.52 15.72 -5.61
N PHE A 244 3.27 15.34 -5.33
CA PHE A 244 2.55 15.84 -4.15
C PHE A 244 3.08 15.25 -2.84
N SER A 245 3.61 14.01 -2.83
CA SER A 245 4.23 13.40 -1.64
C SER A 245 5.64 13.94 -1.35
N LEU A 246 6.33 14.51 -2.35
CA LEU A 246 7.64 15.12 -2.16
C LEU A 246 7.58 16.32 -1.20
N PHE A 247 6.51 17.11 -1.24
CA PHE A 247 6.31 18.25 -0.35
C PHE A 247 6.30 17.86 1.14
N PRO A 248 5.42 16.98 1.64
CA PRO A 248 5.45 16.57 3.04
C PRO A 248 6.74 15.82 3.39
N ALA A 249 7.33 15.04 2.49
CA ALA A 249 8.62 14.39 2.75
C ALA A 249 9.74 15.41 3.01
N LEU A 250 9.81 16.48 2.21
CA LEU A 250 10.79 17.54 2.36
C LEU A 250 10.49 18.45 3.57
N PHE A 251 9.32 19.07 3.60
CA PHE A 251 9.00 20.08 4.61
C PHE A 251 8.79 19.49 6.00
N ILE A 252 8.08 18.37 6.11
CA ILE A 252 7.74 17.78 7.41
C ILE A 252 8.85 16.81 7.83
N GLY A 253 9.29 15.93 6.93
CA GLY A 253 10.34 14.96 7.25
C GLY A 253 11.72 15.61 7.39
N VAL A 254 12.25 16.15 6.30
CA VAL A 254 13.64 16.62 6.25
C VAL A 254 13.81 17.93 7.04
N LEU A 255 12.96 18.93 6.82
CA LEU A 255 13.15 20.26 7.42
C LEU A 255 12.65 20.34 8.86
N TRP A 256 11.41 19.92 9.13
CA TRP A 256 10.79 20.06 10.45
C TRP A 256 11.23 18.99 11.45
N GLN A 257 11.21 17.71 11.05
CA GLN A 257 11.45 16.60 11.97
C GLN A 257 12.94 16.36 12.24
N ASP A 258 13.75 16.23 11.19
CA ASP A 258 15.17 15.85 11.34
C ASP A 258 16.16 16.98 10.96
N GLY A 259 15.68 18.20 10.67
CA GLY A 259 16.49 19.27 10.09
C GLY A 259 17.72 19.67 10.92
N SER A 260 17.59 19.69 12.25
CA SER A 260 18.71 20.00 13.15
C SER A 260 19.78 18.92 13.17
N SER A 261 19.37 17.64 13.12
CA SER A 261 20.29 16.50 13.03
C SER A 261 20.96 16.45 11.66
N ILE A 262 20.21 16.71 10.59
CA ILE A 262 20.74 16.77 9.21
C ILE A 262 21.74 17.91 9.04
N ALA A 263 21.50 19.07 9.66
CA ALA A 263 22.42 20.20 9.62
C ALA A 263 23.75 19.91 10.35
N ARG A 264 23.72 19.07 11.39
CA ARG A 264 24.92 18.67 12.15
C ARG A 264 25.70 17.54 11.50
N ASP A 265 25.00 16.48 11.11
CA ASP A 265 25.63 15.22 10.68
C ASP A 265 25.79 15.14 9.15
N GLY A 266 25.00 15.94 8.41
CA GLY A 266 24.89 15.90 6.96
C GLY A 266 23.71 15.05 6.47
N PHE A 267 23.21 15.34 5.27
CA PHE A 267 22.04 14.68 4.68
C PHE A 267 22.26 13.17 4.41
N PHE A 268 23.48 12.79 4.03
CA PHE A 268 23.85 11.41 3.70
C PHE A 268 24.62 10.72 4.84
N ALA A 269 24.54 11.24 6.07
CA ALA A 269 25.19 10.62 7.22
C ALA A 269 24.69 9.18 7.43
N GLY A 270 25.62 8.24 7.64
CA GLY A 270 25.28 6.83 7.86
C GLY A 270 24.77 6.08 6.63
N TYR A 271 24.83 6.67 5.42
CA TYR A 271 24.46 5.98 4.19
C TYR A 271 25.54 4.97 3.79
N ASN A 272 25.09 3.77 3.45
CA ASN A 272 25.92 2.70 2.92
C ASN A 272 25.17 2.00 1.75
N PRO A 273 25.80 1.05 1.03
CA PRO A 273 25.13 0.38 -0.08
C PRO A 273 23.82 -0.34 0.30
N VAL A 274 23.68 -0.80 1.55
CA VAL A 274 22.45 -1.44 2.05
C VAL A 274 21.33 -0.42 2.24
N VAL A 275 21.64 0.79 2.70
CA VAL A 275 20.68 1.91 2.78
C VAL A 275 20.19 2.26 1.38
N TRP A 276 21.09 2.37 0.40
CA TRP A 276 20.71 2.60 -1.00
C TRP A 276 19.85 1.47 -1.58
N LEU A 277 20.19 0.22 -1.30
CA LEU A 277 19.37 -0.94 -1.68
C LEU A 277 17.98 -0.85 -1.05
N THR A 278 17.88 -0.45 0.22
CA THR A 278 16.60 -0.25 0.93
C THR A 278 15.75 0.79 0.22
N ILE A 279 16.34 1.94 -0.12
CA ILE A 279 15.67 3.05 -0.80
C ILE A 279 15.15 2.61 -2.18
N VAL A 280 15.99 1.94 -2.98
CA VAL A 280 15.59 1.44 -4.30
C VAL A 280 14.48 0.40 -4.20
N LEU A 281 14.60 -0.57 -3.29
CA LEU A 281 13.56 -1.58 -3.05
C LEU A 281 12.23 -0.97 -2.61
N GLN A 282 12.27 0.09 -1.79
CA GLN A 282 11.07 0.78 -1.33
C GLN A 282 10.42 1.60 -2.46
N ALA A 283 11.22 2.23 -3.32
CA ALA A 283 10.73 2.90 -4.52
C ALA A 283 10.05 1.92 -5.50
N LEU A 284 10.70 0.78 -5.78
CA LEU A 284 10.14 -0.30 -6.60
C LEU A 284 8.84 -0.86 -5.99
N GLY A 285 8.81 -1.06 -4.68
CA GLY A 285 7.60 -1.47 -3.96
C GLY A 285 6.43 -0.50 -4.19
N GLY A 286 6.70 0.81 -4.15
CA GLY A 286 5.70 1.83 -4.47
C GLY A 286 5.12 1.70 -5.88
N LEU A 287 5.96 1.43 -6.89
CA LEU A 287 5.52 1.21 -8.27
C LEU A 287 4.70 -0.07 -8.40
N ILE A 288 5.12 -1.17 -7.77
CA ILE A 288 4.38 -2.43 -7.74
C ILE A 288 3.02 -2.23 -7.07
N VAL A 289 2.96 -1.46 -5.98
CA VAL A 289 1.70 -1.11 -5.31
C VAL A 289 0.77 -0.33 -6.23
N ALA A 290 1.28 0.61 -7.04
CA ALA A 290 0.48 1.33 -8.01
C ALA A 290 -0.14 0.38 -9.06
N VAL A 291 0.64 -0.57 -9.59
CA VAL A 291 0.16 -1.61 -10.51
C VAL A 291 -0.88 -2.51 -9.82
N CYS A 292 -0.64 -2.92 -8.57
CA CYS A 292 -1.61 -3.70 -7.80
C CYS A 292 -2.91 -2.94 -7.56
N ILE A 293 -2.88 -1.62 -7.33
CA ILE A 293 -4.10 -0.81 -7.17
C ILE A 293 -4.86 -0.71 -8.49
N ALA A 294 -4.15 -0.65 -9.61
CA ALA A 294 -4.78 -0.58 -10.93
C ALA A 294 -5.44 -1.90 -11.36
N TYR A 295 -4.74 -3.03 -11.17
CA TYR A 295 -5.15 -4.33 -11.72
C TYR A 295 -5.65 -5.33 -10.68
N ALA A 296 -5.45 -5.06 -9.39
CA ALA A 296 -5.97 -5.87 -8.30
C ALA A 296 -6.90 -5.05 -7.40
N ASP A 297 -7.62 -5.75 -6.53
CA ASP A 297 -8.41 -5.12 -5.48
C ASP A 297 -7.54 -4.88 -4.25
N ASN A 298 -7.81 -3.79 -3.51
CA ASN A 298 -7.14 -3.51 -2.24
C ASN A 298 -7.21 -4.69 -1.24
N VAL A 299 -8.24 -5.52 -1.34
CA VAL A 299 -8.37 -6.74 -0.54
C VAL A 299 -7.29 -7.78 -0.90
N ALA A 300 -7.10 -8.08 -2.19
CA ALA A 300 -6.06 -9.00 -2.65
C ALA A 300 -4.65 -8.50 -2.30
N LYS A 301 -4.43 -7.18 -2.42
CA LYS A 301 -3.20 -6.52 -1.97
C LYS A 301 -2.93 -6.75 -0.48
N ASN A 302 -3.95 -6.62 0.37
CA ASN A 302 -3.81 -6.85 1.80
C ASN A 302 -3.44 -8.32 2.10
N PHE A 303 -3.99 -9.29 1.36
CA PHE A 303 -3.57 -10.69 1.49
C PHE A 303 -2.13 -10.93 1.05
N ALA A 304 -1.71 -10.35 -0.08
CA ALA A 304 -0.31 -10.42 -0.52
C ALA A 304 0.63 -9.80 0.51
N ALA A 305 0.26 -8.66 1.10
CA ALA A 305 1.02 -8.05 2.18
C ALA A 305 1.11 -8.96 3.42
N SER A 306 0.01 -9.58 3.85
CA SER A 306 0.03 -10.51 4.98
C SER A 306 0.84 -11.79 4.69
N LEU A 307 0.79 -12.32 3.46
CA LEU A 307 1.62 -13.45 3.05
C LEU A 307 3.12 -13.07 3.07
N SER A 308 3.46 -11.84 2.67
CA SER A 308 4.84 -11.36 2.74
C SER A 308 5.40 -11.35 4.17
N ILE A 309 4.55 -11.13 5.19
CA ILE A 309 4.95 -11.20 6.60
C ILE A 309 5.32 -12.64 6.96
N VAL A 310 4.51 -13.63 6.56
CA VAL A 310 4.80 -15.05 6.79
C VAL A 310 6.08 -15.49 6.07
N VAL A 311 6.27 -15.07 4.81
CA VAL A 311 7.49 -15.36 4.06
C VAL A 311 8.71 -14.70 4.70
N SER A 312 8.59 -13.45 5.17
CA SER A 312 9.67 -12.76 5.89
C SER A 312 10.03 -13.47 7.18
N TYR A 313 9.02 -13.93 7.92
CA TYR A 313 9.18 -14.69 9.16
C TYR A 313 9.95 -15.99 8.91
N ALA A 314 9.51 -16.79 7.92
CA ALA A 314 10.18 -18.01 7.53
C ALA A 314 11.62 -17.75 7.04
N ALA A 315 11.82 -16.74 6.19
CA ALA A 315 13.15 -16.37 5.69
C ALA A 315 14.07 -15.92 6.83
N THR A 316 13.55 -15.20 7.81
CA THR A 316 14.31 -14.77 8.99
C THR A 316 14.76 -15.97 9.82
N ALA A 317 13.87 -16.95 10.02
CA ALA A 317 14.19 -18.20 10.71
C ALA A 317 15.31 -18.98 10.02
N LEU A 318 15.25 -19.07 8.69
CA LEU A 318 16.20 -19.87 7.92
C LEU A 318 17.56 -19.16 7.76
N ILE A 319 17.56 -17.86 7.50
CA ILE A 319 18.76 -17.10 7.15
C ILE A 319 19.50 -16.63 8.40
N PHE A 320 18.80 -16.08 9.39
CA PHE A 320 19.41 -15.56 10.61
C PHE A 320 19.48 -16.62 11.73
N ARG A 321 18.91 -17.82 11.52
CA ARG A 321 18.87 -18.93 12.49
C ARG A 321 18.32 -18.50 13.86
N THR A 322 17.42 -17.53 13.86
CA THR A 322 16.81 -16.98 15.08
C THR A 322 15.79 -17.98 15.64
N THR A 323 15.72 -18.09 16.97
CA THR A 323 14.67 -18.86 17.63
C THR A 323 13.31 -18.23 17.34
N MET A 324 12.42 -19.01 16.74
CA MET A 324 11.09 -18.60 16.34
C MET A 324 10.12 -18.75 17.51
N PRO A 325 9.61 -17.67 18.08
CA PRO A 325 8.78 -17.77 19.27
C PRO A 325 7.39 -18.32 18.94
N LEU A 326 6.75 -18.94 19.92
CA LEU A 326 5.50 -19.68 19.71
C LEU A 326 4.36 -18.76 19.22
N HIS A 327 4.22 -17.56 19.79
CA HIS A 327 3.16 -16.62 19.40
C HIS A 327 3.28 -16.19 17.94
N ALA A 328 4.50 -15.95 17.45
CA ALA A 328 4.71 -15.58 16.06
C ALA A 328 4.45 -16.77 15.12
N THR A 329 4.76 -18.00 15.54
CA THR A 329 4.45 -19.22 14.78
C THR A 329 2.93 -19.45 14.69
N VAL A 330 2.21 -19.32 15.81
CA VAL A 330 0.74 -19.38 15.85
C VAL A 330 0.13 -18.27 15.00
N GLY A 331 0.67 -17.05 15.08
CA GLY A 331 0.26 -15.92 14.25
C GLY A 331 0.43 -16.20 12.76
N ALA A 332 1.57 -16.75 12.35
CA ALA A 332 1.84 -17.10 10.95
C ALA A 332 0.89 -18.18 10.43
N ALA A 333 0.66 -19.25 11.21
CA ALA A 333 -0.32 -20.28 10.90
C ALA A 333 -1.74 -19.68 10.77
N THR A 334 -2.11 -18.76 11.67
CA THR A 334 -3.39 -18.06 11.63
C THR A 334 -3.56 -17.22 10.36
N VAL A 335 -2.50 -16.52 9.91
CA VAL A 335 -2.51 -15.76 8.65
C VAL A 335 -2.74 -16.66 7.44
N ILE A 336 -2.10 -17.83 7.40
CA ILE A 336 -2.30 -18.82 6.33
C ILE A 336 -3.76 -19.33 6.34
N ALA A 337 -4.26 -19.72 7.51
CA ALA A 337 -5.64 -20.20 7.67
C ALA A 337 -6.68 -19.14 7.25
N ALA A 338 -6.48 -17.89 7.66
CA ALA A 338 -7.32 -16.76 7.25
C ALA A 338 -7.32 -16.56 5.73
N THR A 339 -6.15 -16.65 5.10
CA THR A 339 -6.00 -16.51 3.65
C THR A 339 -6.70 -17.64 2.89
N TYR A 340 -6.60 -18.87 3.39
CA TYR A 340 -7.33 -20.00 2.83
C TYR A 340 -8.84 -19.81 2.98
N LEU A 341 -9.31 -19.43 4.17
CA LEU A 341 -10.73 -19.24 4.46
C LEU A 341 -11.36 -18.15 3.56
N PHE A 342 -10.65 -17.06 3.30
CA PHE A 342 -11.12 -16.00 2.42
C PHE A 342 -11.30 -16.47 0.97
N ASN A 343 -10.39 -17.31 0.47
CA ASN A 343 -10.35 -17.75 -0.93
C ASN A 343 -11.18 -19.02 -1.21
N SER A 344 -11.62 -19.74 -0.17
CA SER A 344 -12.28 -21.04 -0.29
C SER A 344 -13.67 -21.00 -0.97
N ARG A 345 -14.19 -19.82 -1.36
CA ARG A 345 -15.32 -19.67 -2.29
C ARG A 345 -15.13 -18.44 -3.17
N PRO A 346 -14.85 -18.57 -4.47
CA PRO A 346 -14.80 -17.43 -5.37
C PRO A 346 -16.21 -16.88 -5.56
N THR A 347 -16.49 -15.70 -5.02
CA THR A 347 -17.56 -14.87 -5.59
C THR A 347 -17.08 -14.36 -6.93
N HIS A 348 -17.22 -15.19 -7.97
CA HIS A 348 -17.10 -14.76 -9.36
C HIS A 348 -18.21 -13.75 -9.62
N ARG A 349 -17.92 -12.47 -9.39
CA ARG A 349 -18.55 -11.38 -10.13
C ARG A 349 -17.41 -10.58 -10.76
N PRO A 350 -17.33 -10.54 -12.09
CA PRO A 350 -16.36 -9.67 -12.76
C PRO A 350 -16.49 -8.24 -12.24
N VAL A 351 -15.36 -7.58 -11.99
CA VAL A 351 -15.29 -6.21 -11.44
C VAL A 351 -15.65 -5.15 -12.50
N LEU A 352 -16.13 -5.56 -13.67
CA LEU A 352 -16.59 -4.66 -14.73
C LEU A 352 -17.94 -5.17 -15.27
N PRO A 353 -18.90 -4.27 -15.58
CA PRO A 353 -20.04 -4.66 -16.39
C PRO A 353 -19.49 -5.18 -17.73
N MET A 354 -19.74 -6.45 -18.04
CA MET A 354 -19.57 -6.93 -19.41
C MET A 354 -20.58 -6.16 -20.25
N SER A 355 -20.12 -5.35 -21.20
CA SER A 355 -20.99 -4.98 -22.31
C SER A 355 -21.18 -6.25 -23.13
N GLU A 356 -22.31 -6.91 -22.95
CA GLU A 356 -22.84 -7.84 -23.95
C GLU A 356 -23.22 -7.02 -25.17
N ASP A 357 -22.25 -6.73 -26.03
CA ASP A 357 -22.48 -6.31 -27.41
C ASP A 357 -21.37 -6.92 -28.26
N GLY A 358 -21.53 -8.20 -28.57
CA GLY A 358 -20.88 -8.82 -29.73
C GLY A 358 -21.70 -8.50 -30.99
N PRO A 359 -21.07 -8.29 -32.15
CA PRO A 359 -21.79 -7.92 -33.36
C PRO A 359 -22.57 -9.13 -33.89
N THR A 360 -23.90 -9.08 -33.81
CA THR A 360 -24.76 -9.93 -34.63
C THR A 360 -24.69 -9.45 -36.07
N SER A 361 -23.79 -10.05 -36.84
CA SER A 361 -23.71 -9.90 -38.29
C SER A 361 -24.82 -10.68 -38.98
N GLU A 362 -25.62 -9.94 -39.77
CA GLU A 362 -26.40 -10.37 -40.96
C GLU A 362 -27.63 -11.27 -40.75
N LYS A 363 -28.79 -11.00 -41.38
CA LYS A 363 -28.99 -10.67 -42.80
C LYS A 363 -30.13 -9.65 -43.06
N PRO A 364 -30.08 -8.90 -44.17
CA PRO A 364 -31.19 -8.05 -44.60
C PRO A 364 -32.30 -8.90 -45.24
N LYS A 365 -33.54 -8.74 -44.79
CA LYS A 365 -34.72 -9.32 -45.45
C LYS A 365 -35.04 -8.52 -46.72
N SER A 366 -34.65 -9.06 -47.86
CA SER A 366 -35.17 -8.70 -49.16
C SER A 366 -36.56 -9.34 -49.36
N THR A 367 -37.62 -8.54 -49.34
CA THR A 367 -38.88 -8.88 -50.02
C THR A 367 -39.67 -7.60 -50.28
N LEU A 368 -39.38 -6.98 -51.43
CA LEU A 368 -40.34 -6.18 -52.18
C LEU A 368 -41.22 -7.17 -52.96
N ARG A 369 -42.52 -7.21 -52.66
CA ARG A 369 -43.55 -7.81 -53.53
C ARG A 369 -44.74 -6.84 -53.60
N TYR A 370 -44.86 -6.19 -54.75
CA TYR A 370 -46.10 -5.90 -55.49
C TYR A 370 -45.76 -6.24 -56.95
N PRO A 371 -46.67 -6.68 -57.85
CA PRO A 371 -48.10 -6.38 -57.98
C PRO A 371 -48.97 -7.67 -57.93
N SER A 372 -50.31 -7.66 -57.92
CA SER A 372 -51.31 -6.91 -58.71
C SER A 372 -52.60 -6.66 -57.93
#